data_AF-A0A7Y4AR64-F1
#
_entry.id   AF-A0A7Y4AR64-F1
#
_cell.length_a   1.000
_cell.length_b   1.000
_cell.length_c   1.000
_cell.angle_alpha   90.00
_cell.angle_beta   90.00
_cell.angle_gamma   90.00
#
_symmetry.space_group_name_H-M   'P 1'
#
loop_
_entity.id
_entity.type
_entity.pdbx_description
1 polymer ?
#
loop_
_entity_poly.entity_id
_entity_poly.type
_entity_poly.pdbx_seq_one_letter_code
_entity_poly.pdbx_strand_id
1 'polypeptide(L)'
;MFKNRYAIAVVLASIFLISACTKVVERSELEKLIQSKQFEPLMDLVDVYIKENEEDDFGYYVKAIALMNLDGESSDILSVLDTAFLKSPEDKITNYSFSMSVMLLQNGYCDESLPIASKMGFNLDDAESSEFYLLGTGYVDCISQNNSKSKKFVITLYEKLLVLTRYNHELTQSYITYLAKIDRLDKAEHVLYRYGLHKPKSRNLSDLLIHLKTENGKANTRK
;
A
#
# COMPACT_ATOMS: atom_id res chain seq x y z
N MET A 1 -73.63 -8.09 -24.37
CA MET A 1 -72.97 -6.84 -23.91
C MET A 1 -72.32 -7.15 -22.57
N PHE A 2 -71.01 -7.48 -22.56
CA PHE A 2 -69.88 -6.57 -22.24
C PHE A 2 -70.11 -5.79 -20.94
N LYS A 3 -69.27 -5.76 -19.91
CA LYS A 3 -67.88 -6.17 -19.60
C LYS A 3 -67.80 -5.84 -18.08
N ASN A 4 -67.10 -6.57 -17.20
CA ASN A 4 -65.78 -6.11 -16.79
C ASN A 4 -65.09 -7.12 -15.88
N ARG A 5 -64.20 -7.88 -16.50
CA ARG A 5 -63.12 -8.67 -15.92
C ARG A 5 -61.98 -7.76 -15.41
N TYR A 6 -62.27 -6.81 -14.51
CA TYR A 6 -61.26 -5.82 -14.06
C TYR A 6 -60.85 -5.94 -12.59
N ALA A 7 -61.47 -6.82 -11.80
CA ALA A 7 -61.07 -7.00 -10.40
C ALA A 7 -59.95 -8.03 -10.19
N ILE A 8 -59.62 -8.86 -11.19
CA ILE A 8 -58.54 -9.87 -11.12
C ILE A 8 -57.24 -9.38 -11.78
N ALA A 9 -57.28 -8.24 -12.48
CA ALA A 9 -56.10 -7.66 -13.15
C ALA A 9 -55.19 -6.84 -12.21
N VAL A 10 -55.59 -6.57 -10.96
CA VAL A 10 -54.82 -5.72 -10.03
C VAL A 10 -53.93 -6.54 -9.08
N VAL A 11 -54.05 -7.87 -9.03
CA VAL A 11 -53.19 -8.72 -8.18
C VAL A 11 -52.02 -9.33 -8.97
N LEU A 12 -52.04 -9.29 -10.31
CA LEU A 12 -50.94 -9.77 -11.16
C LEU A 12 -50.09 -8.65 -11.78
N ALA A 13 -50.53 -7.40 -11.73
CA ALA A 13 -49.72 -6.24 -12.15
C ALA A 13 -48.71 -5.79 -11.09
N SER A 14 -48.84 -6.26 -9.84
CA SER A 14 -47.92 -5.94 -8.74
C SER A 14 -46.73 -6.89 -8.63
N ILE A 15 -46.69 -7.95 -9.45
CA ILE A 15 -45.60 -8.94 -9.46
C ILE A 15 -44.68 -8.75 -10.68
N PHE A 16 -45.06 -7.90 -11.66
CA PHE A 16 -44.38 -7.81 -12.96
C PHE A 16 -43.72 -6.46 -13.28
N LEU A 17 -43.52 -5.58 -12.29
CA LEU A 17 -42.90 -4.26 -12.49
C LEU A 17 -41.75 -3.92 -11.52
N ILE A 18 -41.13 -4.95 -10.93
CA ILE A 18 -39.78 -4.85 -10.37
C ILE A 18 -38.93 -6.01 -10.88
N SER A 19 -38.95 -6.21 -12.21
CA SER A 19 -37.68 -6.54 -12.86
C SER A 19 -36.87 -5.24 -12.86
N ALA A 20 -36.42 -4.82 -11.67
CA ALA A 20 -35.27 -3.93 -11.60
C ALA A 20 -34.24 -4.64 -12.46
N CYS A 21 -33.83 -3.99 -13.54
CA CYS A 21 -32.68 -4.42 -14.30
C CYS A 21 -31.53 -4.33 -13.30
N THR A 22 -31.32 -5.39 -12.52
CA THR A 22 -30.14 -5.55 -11.68
C THR A 22 -29.02 -5.56 -12.68
N LYS A 23 -28.42 -4.38 -12.88
CA LYS A 23 -27.26 -4.21 -13.72
C LYS A 23 -26.21 -5.10 -13.07
N VAL A 24 -26.06 -6.31 -13.60
CA VAL A 24 -25.04 -7.24 -13.16
C VAL A 24 -23.72 -6.52 -13.38
N VAL A 25 -23.03 -6.23 -12.29
CA VAL A 25 -21.73 -5.57 -12.39
C VAL A 25 -20.75 -6.64 -12.83
N GLU A 26 -20.19 -6.49 -14.03
CA GLU A 26 -19.21 -7.44 -14.51
C GLU A 26 -17.83 -7.15 -13.91
N ARG A 27 -17.05 -8.20 -13.63
CA ARG A 27 -15.65 -8.09 -13.21
C ARG A 27 -14.84 -7.18 -14.12
N SER A 28 -15.09 -7.24 -15.42
CA SER A 28 -14.39 -6.43 -16.43
C SER A 28 -14.63 -4.92 -16.29
N GLU A 29 -15.77 -4.51 -15.70
CA GLU A 29 -16.08 -3.11 -15.43
C GLU A 29 -15.21 -2.57 -14.29
N LEU A 30 -15.09 -3.34 -13.20
CA LEU A 30 -14.18 -3.01 -12.08
C LEU A 30 -12.72 -2.97 -12.53
N GLU A 31 -12.26 -3.94 -13.34
CA GLU A 31 -10.90 -3.97 -13.87
C GLU A 31 -10.56 -2.72 -14.69
N LYS A 32 -11.50 -2.25 -15.54
CA LYS A 32 -11.33 -1.01 -16.30
C LYS A 32 -11.22 0.23 -15.41
N LEU A 33 -12.03 0.31 -14.37
CA LEU A 33 -12.01 1.44 -13.43
C LEU A 33 -10.71 1.47 -12.62
N ILE A 34 -10.21 0.32 -12.16
CA ILE A 34 -8.89 0.22 -11.50
C ILE A 34 -7.77 0.64 -12.46
N GLN A 35 -7.75 0.11 -13.68
CA GLN A 35 -6.72 0.43 -14.68
C GLN A 35 -6.71 1.92 -15.06
N SER A 36 -7.89 2.55 -15.08
CA SER A 36 -8.05 3.98 -15.32
C SER A 36 -7.93 4.84 -14.06
N LYS A 37 -7.65 4.23 -12.90
CA LYS A 37 -7.51 4.89 -11.58
C LYS A 37 -8.74 5.73 -11.18
N GLN A 38 -9.93 5.29 -11.59
CA GLN A 38 -11.19 5.94 -11.24
C GLN A 38 -11.76 5.31 -9.98
N PHE A 39 -11.22 5.69 -8.81
CA PHE A 39 -11.54 5.02 -7.54
C PHE A 39 -12.89 5.44 -6.94
N GLU A 40 -13.33 6.68 -7.13
CA GLU A 40 -14.66 7.15 -6.67
C GLU A 40 -15.81 6.35 -7.33
N PRO A 41 -15.93 6.28 -8.68
CA PRO A 41 -16.95 5.44 -9.32
C PRO A 41 -16.79 3.94 -9.04
N LEU A 42 -15.56 3.49 -8.77
CA LEU A 42 -15.28 2.10 -8.43
C LEU A 42 -15.91 1.72 -7.09
N MET A 43 -15.87 2.61 -6.09
CA MET A 43 -16.50 2.37 -4.79
C MET A 43 -18.01 2.19 -4.90
N ASP A 44 -18.68 2.94 -5.77
CA ASP A 44 -20.14 2.79 -5.99
C ASP A 44 -20.52 1.42 -6.57
N LEU A 45 -19.65 0.84 -7.39
CA LEU A 45 -19.92 -0.42 -8.10
C LEU A 45 -19.41 -1.65 -7.35
N VAL A 46 -18.32 -1.53 -6.59
CA VAL A 46 -17.69 -2.69 -5.95
C VAL A 46 -18.59 -3.33 -4.90
N ASP A 47 -19.38 -2.54 -4.17
CA ASP A 47 -20.31 -3.08 -3.18
C ASP A 47 -21.46 -3.87 -3.82
N VAL A 48 -21.92 -3.44 -5.00
CA VAL A 48 -22.90 -4.19 -5.79
C VAL A 48 -22.28 -5.50 -6.28
N TYR A 49 -21.05 -5.45 -6.81
CA TYR A 49 -20.33 -6.64 -7.26
C TYR A 49 -20.14 -7.66 -6.13
N ILE A 50 -19.66 -7.21 -4.97
CA ILE A 50 -19.43 -8.09 -3.80
C ILE A 50 -20.74 -8.77 -3.38
N LYS A 51 -21.85 -8.03 -3.33
CA LYS A 51 -23.16 -8.59 -2.97
C LYS A 51 -23.62 -9.69 -3.93
N GLU A 52 -23.32 -9.56 -5.22
CA GLU A 52 -23.68 -10.55 -6.23
C GLU A 52 -22.67 -11.71 -6.32
N ASN A 53 -21.45 -11.52 -5.80
CA ASN A 53 -20.31 -12.43 -5.92
C ASN A 53 -19.57 -12.59 -4.58
N GLU A 54 -20.29 -12.88 -3.49
CA GLU A 54 -19.77 -12.81 -2.10
C GLU A 54 -18.56 -13.73 -1.83
N GLU A 55 -18.39 -14.77 -2.64
CA GLU A 55 -17.29 -15.75 -2.56
C GLU A 55 -16.09 -15.40 -3.46
N ASP A 56 -16.20 -14.39 -4.33
CA ASP A 56 -15.09 -13.94 -5.18
C ASP A 56 -14.20 -12.95 -4.43
N ASP A 57 -12.98 -13.36 -4.14
CA ASP A 57 -11.97 -12.55 -3.43
C ASP A 57 -11.61 -11.26 -4.17
N PHE A 58 -11.77 -11.25 -5.50
CA PHE A 58 -11.45 -10.11 -6.36
C PHE A 58 -12.18 -8.84 -5.89
N GLY A 59 -13.49 -8.91 -5.65
CA GLY A 59 -14.29 -7.74 -5.26
C GLY A 59 -13.75 -7.08 -3.99
N TYR A 60 -13.34 -7.87 -3.00
CA TYR A 60 -12.77 -7.38 -1.76
C TYR A 60 -11.39 -6.74 -1.96
N TYR A 61 -10.50 -7.35 -2.76
CA TYR A 61 -9.22 -6.70 -3.08
C TYR A 61 -9.42 -5.38 -3.83
N VAL A 62 -10.36 -5.34 -4.79
CA VAL A 62 -10.73 -4.11 -5.50
C VAL A 62 -11.19 -3.03 -4.54
N LYS A 63 -12.05 -3.38 -3.58
CA LYS A 63 -12.54 -2.44 -2.56
C LYS A 63 -11.39 -1.93 -1.68
N ALA A 64 -10.48 -2.82 -1.25
CA ALA A 64 -9.30 -2.41 -0.48
C ALA A 64 -8.39 -1.46 -1.28
N ILE A 65 -8.16 -1.73 -2.57
CA ILE A 65 -7.41 -0.85 -3.47
C ILE A 65 -8.06 0.54 -3.52
N ALA A 66 -9.38 0.59 -3.72
CA ALA A 66 -10.11 1.84 -3.81
C ALA A 66 -10.01 2.64 -2.50
N LEU A 67 -10.25 1.99 -1.36
CA LEU A 67 -10.12 2.61 -0.04
C LEU A 67 -8.72 3.19 0.20
N MET A 68 -7.65 2.44 -0.13
CA MET A 68 -6.28 2.95 0.02
C MET A 68 -6.03 4.22 -0.79
N ASN A 69 -6.53 4.29 -2.03
CA ASN A 69 -6.31 5.41 -2.93
C ASN A 69 -7.25 6.61 -2.66
N LEU A 70 -8.27 6.43 -1.82
CA LEU A 70 -9.20 7.46 -1.38
C LEU A 70 -8.92 7.90 0.07
N ASP A 71 -7.73 7.60 0.60
CA ASP A 71 -7.33 7.91 1.97
C ASP A 71 -8.32 7.37 3.03
N GLY A 72 -8.86 6.17 2.78
CA GLY A 72 -9.80 5.49 3.67
C GLY A 72 -9.20 5.12 5.04
N GLU A 73 -10.06 4.96 6.03
CA GLU A 73 -9.64 4.56 7.38
C GLU A 73 -8.92 3.22 7.37
N SER A 74 -7.80 3.13 8.10
CA SER A 74 -6.96 1.93 8.08
C SER A 74 -7.69 0.69 8.61
N SER A 75 -8.62 0.86 9.56
CA SER A 75 -9.47 -0.22 10.06
C SER A 75 -10.35 -0.82 8.98
N ASP A 76 -10.89 0.00 8.09
CA ASP A 76 -11.81 -0.44 7.04
C ASP A 76 -11.04 -1.19 5.94
N ILE A 77 -9.86 -0.66 5.57
CA ILE A 77 -8.95 -1.31 4.62
C ILE A 77 -8.54 -2.69 5.14
N LEU A 78 -8.09 -2.77 6.40
CA LEU A 78 -7.66 -4.04 6.99
C LEU A 78 -8.82 -5.05 7.12
N SER A 79 -10.01 -4.60 7.52
CA SER A 79 -11.19 -5.47 7.61
C SER A 79 -11.58 -6.05 6.25
N VAL A 80 -11.51 -5.24 5.18
CA VAL A 80 -11.81 -5.70 3.82
C VAL A 80 -10.73 -6.67 3.33
N LEU A 81 -9.46 -6.38 3.59
CA LEU A 81 -8.35 -7.27 3.23
C LEU A 81 -8.44 -8.61 3.96
N ASP A 82 -8.75 -8.64 5.25
CA ASP A 82 -8.91 -9.88 5.99
C ASP A 82 -10.03 -10.74 5.39
N THR A 83 -11.13 -10.10 4.96
CA THR A 83 -12.21 -10.80 4.25
C THR A 83 -11.72 -11.34 2.90
N ALA A 84 -10.96 -10.54 2.13
CA ALA A 84 -10.39 -10.97 0.86
C ALA A 84 -9.51 -12.22 1.04
N PHE A 85 -8.60 -12.22 2.04
CA PHE A 85 -7.74 -13.36 2.33
C PHE A 85 -8.51 -14.60 2.77
N LEU A 86 -9.62 -14.46 3.50
CA LEU A 86 -10.47 -15.59 3.88
C LEU A 86 -11.16 -16.24 2.68
N LYS A 87 -11.43 -15.46 1.61
CA LYS A 87 -12.03 -15.95 0.36
C LYS A 87 -10.98 -16.43 -0.65
N SER A 88 -9.71 -16.03 -0.49
CA SER A 88 -8.65 -16.39 -1.42
C SER A 88 -8.26 -17.88 -1.35
N PRO A 89 -7.95 -18.49 -2.51
CA PRO A 89 -7.24 -19.77 -2.54
C PRO A 89 -5.90 -19.69 -1.81
N GLU A 90 -5.56 -20.72 -1.04
CA GLU A 90 -4.35 -20.78 -0.20
C GLU A 90 -3.07 -20.54 -1.02
N ASP A 91 -3.00 -21.09 -2.23
CA ASP A 91 -1.86 -20.96 -3.14
C ASP A 91 -1.62 -19.53 -3.63
N LYS A 92 -2.60 -18.63 -3.49
CA LYS A 92 -2.50 -17.23 -3.90
C LYS A 92 -2.23 -16.27 -2.75
N ILE A 93 -2.45 -16.68 -1.50
CA ILE A 93 -2.32 -15.81 -0.32
C ILE A 93 -0.95 -15.14 -0.29
N THR A 94 0.13 -15.87 -0.57
CA THR A 94 1.49 -15.32 -0.58
C THR A 94 1.64 -14.14 -1.55
N ASN A 95 1.20 -14.32 -2.80
CA ASN A 95 1.33 -13.30 -3.84
C ASN A 95 0.45 -12.08 -3.59
N TYR A 96 -0.77 -12.30 -3.08
CA TYR A 96 -1.67 -11.22 -2.71
C TYR A 96 -1.18 -10.46 -1.48
N SER A 97 -0.66 -11.16 -0.48
CA SER A 97 -0.06 -10.55 0.72
C SER A 97 1.10 -9.64 0.34
N PHE A 98 1.99 -10.10 -0.53
CA PHE A 98 3.08 -9.28 -1.06
C PHE A 98 2.57 -8.01 -1.75
N SER A 99 1.65 -8.18 -2.71
CA SER A 99 1.13 -7.08 -3.52
C SER A 99 0.40 -6.02 -2.68
N MET A 100 -0.45 -6.47 -1.75
CA MET A 100 -1.21 -5.59 -0.87
C MET A 100 -0.31 -4.88 0.15
N SER A 101 0.72 -5.55 0.66
CA SER A 101 1.71 -4.92 1.55
C SER A 101 2.46 -3.79 0.85
N VAL A 102 2.91 -4.02 -0.38
CA VAL A 102 3.58 -2.98 -1.19
C VAL A 102 2.64 -1.79 -1.44
N MET A 103 1.37 -2.06 -1.73
CA MET A 103 0.40 -1.00 -2.01
C MET A 103 0.04 -0.19 -0.75
N LEU A 104 -0.07 -0.83 0.41
CA LEU A 104 -0.22 -0.15 1.70
C LEU A 104 0.95 0.81 1.96
N LEU A 105 2.19 0.34 1.73
CA LEU A 105 3.39 1.18 1.85
C LEU A 105 3.37 2.38 0.90
N GLN A 106 2.94 2.17 -0.36
CA GLN A 106 2.85 3.24 -1.36
C GLN A 106 1.80 4.30 -1.01
N ASN A 107 0.76 3.94 -0.25
CA ASN A 107 -0.28 4.86 0.21
C ASN A 107 -0.05 5.33 1.66
N GLY A 108 1.12 5.05 2.25
CA GLY A 108 1.48 5.58 3.57
C GLY A 108 0.94 4.81 4.78
N TYR A 109 0.23 3.69 4.57
CA TYR A 109 -0.25 2.78 5.62
C TYR A 109 0.88 1.87 6.09
N CYS A 110 1.91 2.47 6.68
CA CYS A 110 3.19 1.79 6.92
C CYS A 110 3.06 0.64 7.92
N ASP A 111 2.38 0.84 9.05
CA ASP A 111 2.29 -0.18 10.08
C ASP A 111 1.33 -1.30 9.69
N GLU A 112 0.27 -0.94 8.97
CA GLU A 112 -0.73 -1.84 8.40
C GLU A 112 -0.14 -2.79 7.36
N SER A 113 0.94 -2.41 6.67
CA SER A 113 1.58 -3.31 5.72
C SER A 113 2.23 -4.52 6.40
N LEU A 114 2.65 -4.40 7.66
CA LEU A 114 3.36 -5.46 8.39
C LEU A 114 2.49 -6.71 8.66
N PRO A 115 1.27 -6.62 9.23
CA PRO A 115 0.42 -7.80 9.42
C PRO A 115 0.02 -8.45 8.09
N ILE A 116 -0.16 -7.67 7.02
CA ILE A 116 -0.43 -8.22 5.69
C ILE A 116 0.79 -8.98 5.16
N ALA A 117 1.99 -8.41 5.28
CA ALA A 117 3.23 -9.06 4.89
C ALA A 117 3.50 -10.33 5.72
N SER A 118 3.09 -10.36 6.99
CA SER A 118 3.30 -11.55 7.82
C SER A 118 2.58 -12.81 7.30
N LYS A 119 1.49 -12.65 6.53
CA LYS A 119 0.74 -13.77 5.92
C LYS A 119 1.57 -14.54 4.88
N MET A 120 2.62 -13.94 4.34
CA MET A 120 3.60 -14.58 3.45
C MET A 120 4.91 -14.97 4.17
N GLY A 121 4.93 -14.94 5.51
CA GLY A 121 6.11 -15.30 6.31
C GLY A 121 7.16 -14.19 6.43
N PHE A 122 6.87 -12.97 5.97
CA PHE A 122 7.77 -11.84 6.18
C PHE A 122 7.87 -11.49 7.66
N ASN A 123 9.10 -11.22 8.10
CA ASN A 123 9.39 -10.74 9.45
C ASN A 123 10.40 -9.60 9.36
N LEU A 124 10.02 -8.41 9.84
CA LEU A 124 10.90 -7.23 9.84
C LEU A 124 12.18 -7.45 10.66
N ASP A 125 12.15 -8.41 11.59
CA ASP A 125 13.29 -8.72 12.42
C ASP A 125 14.27 -9.73 11.83
N ASP A 126 13.85 -10.46 10.79
CA ASP A 126 14.59 -11.56 10.19
C ASP A 126 14.85 -11.33 8.69
N ALA A 127 16.13 -11.23 8.33
CA ALA A 127 16.54 -10.94 6.96
C ALA A 127 16.46 -12.14 6.01
N GLU A 128 16.12 -13.33 6.51
CA GLU A 128 16.15 -14.55 5.71
C GLU A 128 14.97 -14.69 4.75
N SER A 129 13.89 -13.91 4.91
CA SER A 129 12.77 -13.95 3.94
C SER A 129 13.19 -13.38 2.58
N SER A 130 12.81 -14.02 1.48
CA SER A 130 13.13 -13.59 0.10
C SER A 130 12.68 -12.16 -0.20
N GLU A 131 11.63 -11.69 0.47
CA GLU A 131 11.00 -10.39 0.27
C GLU A 131 11.48 -9.35 1.28
N PHE A 132 12.40 -9.74 2.19
CA PHE A 132 12.90 -8.88 3.25
C PHE A 132 13.45 -7.58 2.71
N TYR A 133 14.20 -7.70 1.62
CA TYR A 133 14.81 -6.56 0.97
C TYR A 133 13.76 -5.53 0.57
N LEU A 134 12.73 -5.92 -0.18
CA LEU A 134 11.77 -4.97 -0.72
C LEU A 134 10.84 -4.42 0.37
N LEU A 135 10.29 -5.29 1.23
CA LEU A 135 9.32 -4.88 2.23
C LEU A 135 9.98 -4.15 3.40
N GLY A 136 11.17 -4.58 3.84
CA GLY A 136 11.93 -3.89 4.88
C GLY A 136 12.40 -2.51 4.43
N THR A 137 12.92 -2.38 3.21
CA THR A 137 13.29 -1.06 2.65
C THR A 137 12.09 -0.16 2.45
N GLY A 138 11.00 -0.68 1.86
CA GLY A 138 9.76 0.07 1.68
C GLY A 138 9.14 0.55 3.00
N TYR A 139 9.15 -0.30 4.05
CA TYR A 139 8.64 0.07 5.36
C TYR A 139 9.45 1.20 6.00
N VAL A 140 10.79 1.10 6.02
CA VAL A 140 11.61 2.15 6.63
C VAL A 140 11.50 3.49 5.86
N ASP A 141 11.35 3.43 4.54
CA ASP A 141 11.13 4.62 3.72
C ASP A 141 9.75 5.25 3.97
N CYS A 142 8.71 4.43 4.12
CA CYS A 142 7.36 4.89 4.45
C CYS A 142 7.34 5.67 5.78
N ILE A 143 7.88 5.08 6.86
CA ILE A 143 7.88 5.72 8.19
C ILE A 143 8.81 6.95 8.26
N SER A 144 9.86 7.02 7.42
CA SER A 144 10.81 8.13 7.40
C SER A 144 10.23 9.37 6.68
N GLN A 145 9.33 9.14 5.73
CA GLN A 145 8.58 10.20 5.04
C GLN A 145 7.44 10.72 5.91
N ASN A 146 6.62 9.82 6.48
CA ASN A 146 5.41 10.15 7.23
C ASN A 146 5.68 10.66 8.65
N ASN A 147 6.92 10.54 9.15
CA ASN A 147 7.28 10.86 10.54
C ASN A 147 6.41 10.13 11.59
N SER A 148 5.85 8.97 11.23
CA SER A 148 4.95 8.18 12.10
C SER A 148 5.69 7.52 13.27
N LYS A 149 7.02 7.44 13.19
CA LYS A 149 7.88 6.85 14.23
C LYS A 149 8.91 7.85 14.75
N SER A 150 9.42 7.58 15.94
CA SER A 150 10.50 8.40 16.52
C SER A 150 11.77 8.34 15.65
N LYS A 151 12.53 9.45 15.61
CA LYS A 151 13.81 9.51 14.88
C LYS A 151 14.78 8.39 15.28
N LYS A 152 14.80 8.03 16.58
CA LYS A 152 15.63 6.94 17.10
C LYS A 152 15.24 5.60 16.47
N PHE A 153 13.95 5.29 16.40
CA PHE A 153 13.45 4.06 15.81
C PHE A 153 13.84 3.97 14.32
N VAL A 154 13.57 5.02 13.54
CA VAL A 154 13.88 5.06 12.10
C VAL A 154 15.38 4.88 11.85
N ILE A 155 16.22 5.60 12.60
CA ILE A 155 17.69 5.44 12.54
C ILE A 155 18.10 4.00 12.85
N THR A 156 17.62 3.43 13.95
CA THR A 156 17.97 2.05 14.34
C THR A 156 17.56 1.05 13.27
N LEU A 157 16.39 1.23 12.65
CA LEU A 157 15.92 0.34 11.59
C LEU A 157 16.78 0.47 10.33
N TYR A 158 17.11 1.69 9.87
CA TYR A 158 18.02 1.88 8.74
C TYR A 158 19.39 1.22 8.99
N GLU A 159 19.97 1.41 10.17
CA GLU A 159 21.26 0.79 10.54
C GLU A 159 21.20 -0.74 10.48
N LYS A 160 20.13 -1.33 11.04
CA LYS A 160 19.89 -2.77 10.97
C LYS A 160 19.78 -3.24 9.51
N LEU A 161 18.92 -2.60 8.72
CA LEU A 161 18.68 -2.97 7.33
C LEU A 161 19.92 -2.80 6.45
N LEU A 162 20.76 -1.79 6.69
CA LEU A 162 22.01 -1.61 5.94
C LEU A 162 22.98 -2.76 6.16
N VAL A 163 23.12 -3.25 7.39
CA VAL A 163 23.99 -4.40 7.68
C VAL A 163 23.45 -5.65 6.98
N LEU A 164 22.15 -5.91 7.12
CA LEU A 164 21.48 -7.09 6.56
C LEU A 164 21.54 -7.11 5.02
N THR A 165 21.41 -5.95 4.39
CA THR A 165 21.45 -5.81 2.92
C THR A 165 22.86 -5.60 2.36
N ARG A 166 23.91 -5.77 3.19
CA ARG A 166 25.31 -5.53 2.82
C ARG A 166 25.51 -4.17 2.15
N TYR A 167 24.98 -3.15 2.80
CA TYR A 167 25.03 -1.75 2.37
C TYR A 167 24.43 -1.60 0.96
N ASN A 168 23.15 -1.94 0.81
CA ASN A 168 22.44 -1.69 -0.43
C ASN A 168 22.49 -0.18 -0.80
N HIS A 169 22.60 0.11 -2.10
CA HIS A 169 22.82 1.47 -2.59
C HIS A 169 21.60 2.38 -2.38
N GLU A 170 20.42 1.91 -2.78
CA GLU A 170 19.15 2.62 -2.68
C GLU A 170 18.79 2.90 -1.22
N LEU A 171 18.93 1.90 -0.35
CA LEU A 171 18.71 2.04 1.09
C LEU A 171 19.69 3.04 1.73
N THR A 172 20.97 3.02 1.30
CA THR A 172 21.97 3.97 1.78
C THR A 172 21.63 5.39 1.36
N GLN A 173 21.21 5.57 0.10
CA GLN A 173 20.75 6.85 -0.42
C GLN A 173 19.57 7.39 0.38
N SER A 174 18.56 6.55 0.62
CA SER A 174 17.38 6.93 1.40
C SER A 174 17.75 7.34 2.83
N TYR A 175 18.61 6.55 3.49
CA TYR A 175 19.05 6.86 4.85
C TYR A 175 19.85 8.16 4.95
N ILE A 176 20.78 8.42 4.01
CA ILE A 176 21.52 9.69 3.94
C ILE A 176 20.56 10.87 3.80
N THR A 177 19.55 10.73 2.92
CA THR A 177 18.52 11.74 2.70
C THR A 177 17.70 11.99 3.96
N TYR A 178 17.27 10.92 4.64
CA TYR A 178 16.56 11.02 5.91
C TYR A 178 17.39 11.73 6.98
N LEU A 179 18.67 11.36 7.15
CA LEU A 179 19.57 11.99 8.11
C LEU A 179 19.76 13.49 7.83
N ALA A 180 19.88 13.89 6.56
CA ALA A 180 19.93 15.30 6.20
C ALA A 180 18.62 16.04 6.54
N LYS A 181 17.46 15.44 6.27
CA LYS A 181 16.12 15.97 6.61
C LYS A 181 15.97 16.26 8.10
N ILE A 182 16.64 15.50 8.97
CA ILE A 182 16.59 15.68 10.43
C ILE A 182 17.83 16.39 11.00
N ASP A 183 18.59 17.09 10.17
CA ASP A 183 19.80 17.86 10.53
C ASP A 183 20.92 17.01 11.16
N ARG A 184 21.08 15.77 10.70
CA ARG A 184 22.10 14.82 11.14
C ARG A 184 23.14 14.53 10.05
N LEU A 185 23.67 15.60 9.45
CA LEU A 185 24.69 15.52 8.41
C LEU A 185 25.98 14.85 8.90
N ASP A 186 26.31 14.99 10.18
CA ASP A 186 27.40 14.28 10.86
C ASP A 186 27.28 12.75 10.70
N LYS A 187 26.07 12.22 10.91
CA LYS A 187 25.79 10.80 10.74
C LYS A 187 25.75 10.39 9.28
N ALA A 188 25.25 11.26 8.40
CA ALA A 188 25.18 10.97 6.97
C ALA A 188 26.58 10.77 6.36
N GLU A 189 27.56 11.58 6.78
CA GLU A 189 28.97 11.39 6.43
C GLU A 189 29.50 10.03 6.90
N HIS A 190 29.21 9.66 8.15
CA HIS A 190 29.64 8.38 8.71
C HIS A 190 29.00 7.18 8.00
N VAL A 191 27.74 7.29 7.57
CA VAL A 191 27.06 6.28 6.74
C VAL A 191 27.74 6.14 5.38
N LEU A 192 28.03 7.25 4.69
CA LEU A 192 28.72 7.23 3.41
C LEU A 192 30.12 6.61 3.51
N TYR A 193 30.86 6.95 4.57
CA TYR A 193 32.17 6.36 4.85
C TYR A 193 32.07 4.84 4.99
N ARG A 194 31.15 4.34 5.83
CA ARG A 194 30.94 2.88 6.00
C ARG A 194 30.53 2.21 4.69
N TYR A 195 29.62 2.81 3.92
CA TYR A 195 29.28 2.31 2.59
C TYR A 195 30.53 2.16 1.70
N GLY A 196 31.39 3.18 1.67
CA GLY A 196 32.63 3.18 0.88
C GLY A 196 33.62 2.09 1.26
N LEU A 197 33.65 1.65 2.52
CA LEU A 197 34.45 0.50 2.97
C LEU A 197 33.98 -0.82 2.36
N HIS A 198 32.68 -0.95 2.05
CA HIS A 198 32.09 -2.16 1.50
C HIS A 198 31.91 -2.13 -0.01
N LYS A 199 31.62 -0.96 -0.59
CA LYS A 199 31.34 -0.74 -2.02
C LYS A 199 32.08 0.50 -2.52
N PRO A 200 33.40 0.41 -2.74
CA PRO A 200 34.20 1.56 -3.13
C PRO A 200 33.73 2.14 -4.47
N LYS A 201 33.66 3.48 -4.54
CA LYS A 201 33.31 4.32 -5.70
C LYS A 201 31.82 4.56 -5.99
N SER A 202 31.07 5.11 -5.04
CA SER A 202 29.80 5.78 -5.38
C SER A 202 29.96 7.30 -5.44
N ARG A 203 30.27 7.79 -6.65
CA ARG A 203 30.28 9.24 -6.93
C ARG A 203 28.91 9.86 -6.62
N ASN A 204 27.84 9.15 -6.97
CA ASN A 204 26.46 9.59 -6.77
C ASN A 204 26.12 9.89 -5.30
N LEU A 205 26.47 9.01 -4.35
CA LEU A 205 26.17 9.26 -2.93
C LEU A 205 26.99 10.42 -2.34
N SER A 206 28.21 10.60 -2.85
CA SER A 206 29.09 11.71 -2.43
C SER A 206 28.52 13.04 -2.92
N ASP A 207 28.12 13.10 -4.20
CA ASP A 207 27.50 14.27 -4.81
C ASP A 207 26.15 14.62 -4.15
N LEU A 208 25.35 13.61 -3.82
CA LEU A 208 24.11 13.77 -3.04
C LEU A 208 24.39 14.45 -1.69
N LEU A 209 25.36 13.95 -0.92
CA LEU A 209 25.66 14.52 0.39
C LEU A 209 26.16 15.97 0.29
N ILE A 210 26.94 16.30 -0.73
CA ILE A 210 27.38 17.69 -1.00
C ILE A 210 26.18 18.59 -1.30
N HIS A 211 25.25 18.11 -2.14
CA HIS A 211 24.03 18.84 -2.47
C HIS A 211 23.19 19.11 -1.20
N LEU A 212 22.93 18.07 -0.40
CA LEU A 212 22.14 18.17 0.84
C LEU A 212 22.75 19.15 1.87
N LYS A 213 24.08 19.14 2.03
CA LYS A 213 24.79 20.11 2.88
C LYS A 213 24.57 21.54 2.42
N THR A 214 24.62 21.77 1.11
CA THR A 214 24.45 23.10 0.51
C THR A 214 23.04 23.64 0.76
N GLU A 215 22.03 22.79 0.58
CA GLU A 215 20.63 23.17 0.81
C GLU A 215 20.34 23.46 2.30
N ASN A 216 20.81 22.62 3.23
CA ASN A 216 20.66 22.88 4.67
C ASN A 216 21.38 24.18 5.11
N GLY A 217 22.55 24.48 4.54
CA GLY A 217 23.26 25.74 4.80
C GLY A 217 22.49 26.99 4.36
N LYS A 218 21.78 26.92 3.22
CA LYS A 218 20.89 28.00 2.76
C LYS A 218 19.64 28.15 3.64
N ALA A 219 19.09 27.05 4.15
CA ALA A 219 17.92 27.09 5.02
C ALA A 219 18.22 27.76 6.37
N ASN A 220 19.41 27.52 6.93
CA ASN A 220 19.82 28.09 8.22
C ASN A 220 20.22 29.58 8.16
N THR A 221 20.52 30.12 6.97
CA THR A 221 20.84 31.55 6.78
C THR A 221 19.61 32.41 6.49
N ARG A 222 18.43 31.80 6.32
CA ARG A 222 17.14 32.46 6.07
C ARG A 222 16.22 32.54 7.31
N LYS A 223 16.65 31.98 8.45
CA LYS A 223 15.98 32.10 9.75
C LYS A 223 16.65 33.20 10.57
#